data_AF-A0A1G6ZWM6-F1
#
_entry.id   AF-A0A1G6ZWM6-F1
#
_cell.length_a   1.000
_cell.length_b   1.000
_cell.length_c   1.000
_cell.angle_alpha   90.00
_cell.angle_beta   90.00
_cell.angle_gamma   90.00
#
_symmetry.space_group_name_H-M   'P 1'
#
loop_
_entity.id
_entity.type
_entity.pdbx_description
1 polymer ?
#
loop_
_entity_poly.entity_id
_entity_poly.type
_entity_poly.pdbx_seq_one_letter_code
_entity_poly.pdbx_strand_id
1 'polypeptide(L)'
;MPTEQKRIKRTSYDRRVPRTMTTTNASPPSAASGWIERLGRLVEGPRFQSLIITLIVLNGISLGLETSATVMALAGPVLLAFDSLVLAVFVVEIGGKLLYRRASFFRDGWNIFDFTIVAIALIPASGPLAVLRALRILRVLRLLSVVPAMRRVVGALLAAIPGLISVGAIILLVFYVGAVLSTKLFGETFPEWFGTIGASMYTLFQVMTLESWSMGIVRPVMDAYPYSWLFFVPFIVATSFAILNLFIGIIVDSMQMVHKREDEEAAAARALDHDAEDTADRAVLDELRALRDDVAALRETVTRPPPSS
;
A
#
# COMPACT_ATOMS: atom_id res chain seq x y z
N MET A 1 21.83 52.98 32.83
CA MET A 1 23.13 53.29 32.18
C MET A 1 24.15 52.26 32.65
N PRO A 2 25.09 51.73 31.84
CA PRO A 2 25.44 52.04 30.45
C PRO A 2 25.34 50.84 29.47
N THR A 3 25.44 51.21 28.20
CA THR A 3 25.65 50.49 26.93
C THR A 3 26.37 49.12 26.97
N GLU A 4 25.73 48.10 26.41
CA GLU A 4 26.39 46.87 25.92
C GLU A 4 26.31 46.81 24.39
N GLN A 5 27.47 46.91 23.73
CA GLN A 5 27.65 46.76 22.31
C GLN A 5 27.51 45.28 21.92
N LYS A 6 26.49 44.92 21.13
CA LYS A 6 26.50 43.67 20.34
C LYS A 6 26.59 43.97 18.85
N ARG A 7 27.84 43.86 18.39
CA ARG A 7 28.34 43.90 17.02
C ARG A 7 27.59 42.89 16.15
N ILE A 8 26.71 43.37 15.27
CA ILE A 8 26.04 42.55 14.26
C ILE A 8 27.09 42.11 13.22
N LYS A 9 27.46 40.83 13.22
CA LYS A 9 28.24 40.21 12.14
C LYS A 9 27.35 40.13 10.91
N ARG A 10 27.63 40.97 9.90
CA ARG A 10 27.12 40.80 8.53
C ARG A 10 27.77 39.55 7.94
N THR A 11 27.03 38.46 7.87
CA THR A 11 27.46 37.27 7.12
C THR A 11 27.08 37.49 5.65
N SER A 12 28.07 37.86 4.83
CA SER A 12 27.92 37.91 3.38
C SER A 12 27.70 36.48 2.87
N TYR A 13 26.52 36.19 2.33
CA TYR A 13 26.24 34.93 1.66
C TYR A 13 26.91 34.97 0.26
N ASP A 14 28.18 34.57 0.21
CA ASP A 14 28.96 34.42 -1.03
C ASP A 14 28.42 33.19 -1.79
N ARG A 15 27.69 33.45 -2.88
CA ARG A 15 27.05 32.47 -3.74
C ARG A 15 28.11 31.84 -4.66
N ARG A 16 28.99 30.99 -4.12
CA ARG A 16 29.91 30.16 -4.93
C ARG A 16 29.33 28.77 -5.14
N VAL A 17 28.73 28.59 -6.32
CA VAL A 17 28.41 27.27 -6.88
C VAL A 17 29.74 26.58 -7.24
N PRO A 18 30.07 25.41 -6.68
CA PRO A 18 31.23 24.66 -7.15
C PRO A 18 30.89 24.03 -8.51
N ARG A 19 31.55 24.50 -9.57
CA ARG A 19 31.59 23.82 -10.88
C ARG A 19 32.40 22.53 -10.73
N THR A 20 31.74 21.42 -10.40
CA THR A 20 32.27 20.08 -10.67
C THR A 20 32.00 19.73 -12.13
N MET A 21 32.97 20.03 -12.98
CA MET A 21 33.12 19.35 -14.27
C MET A 21 33.59 17.92 -14.00
N THR A 22 32.64 17.01 -13.82
CA THR A 22 32.84 15.59 -14.12
C THR A 22 32.08 15.29 -15.40
N THR A 23 32.75 15.45 -16.52
CA THR A 23 32.41 14.76 -17.76
C THR A 23 32.64 13.27 -17.52
N THR A 24 31.68 12.62 -16.86
CA THR A 24 31.57 11.16 -16.93
C THR A 24 31.29 10.84 -18.38
N ASN A 25 32.32 10.37 -19.09
CA ASN A 25 32.18 9.67 -20.36
C ASN A 25 31.18 8.52 -20.14
N ALA A 26 29.90 8.79 -20.38
CA ALA A 26 28.90 7.76 -20.55
C ALA A 26 29.33 6.98 -21.80
N SER A 27 29.86 5.79 -21.57
CA SER A 27 30.12 4.82 -22.64
C SER A 27 28.81 4.66 -23.44
N PRO A 28 28.86 4.59 -24.78
CA PRO A 28 27.65 4.41 -25.58
C PRO A 28 26.93 3.14 -25.09
N PRO A 29 25.60 3.15 -24.98
CA PRO A 29 24.86 1.96 -24.58
C PRO A 29 25.25 0.81 -25.50
N SER A 30 25.90 -0.21 -24.93
CA SER A 30 26.31 -1.42 -25.65
C SER A 30 25.10 -1.97 -26.42
N ALA A 31 25.24 -2.42 -27.66
CA ALA A 31 24.13 -2.91 -28.49
C ALA A 31 23.21 -3.96 -27.78
N ALA A 32 23.70 -4.63 -26.73
CA ALA A 32 22.94 -5.48 -25.83
C ALA A 32 21.83 -4.77 -25.01
N SER A 33 21.87 -3.44 -24.84
CA SER A 33 20.82 -2.69 -24.13
C SER A 33 19.65 -2.29 -25.05
N GLY A 34 19.88 -2.17 -26.35
CA GLY A 34 18.86 -1.71 -27.30
C GLY A 34 17.72 -2.71 -27.51
N TRP A 35 17.99 -4.01 -27.52
CA TRP A 35 16.95 -5.04 -27.66
C TRP A 35 16.16 -5.23 -26.36
N ILE A 36 16.82 -5.11 -25.19
CA ILE A 36 16.17 -5.17 -23.87
C ILE A 36 15.23 -3.98 -23.68
N GLU A 37 15.62 -2.79 -24.14
CA GLU A 37 14.79 -1.59 -24.09
C GLU A 37 13.62 -1.64 -25.09
N ARG A 38 13.80 -2.27 -26.26
CA ARG A 38 12.69 -2.56 -27.19
C ARG A 38 11.72 -3.57 -26.59
N LEU A 39 12.24 -4.62 -25.93
CA LEU A 39 11.43 -5.62 -25.24
C LEU A 39 10.64 -4.98 -24.09
N GLY A 40 11.28 -4.14 -23.27
CA GLY A 40 10.62 -3.40 -22.20
C GLY A 40 9.48 -2.52 -22.71
N ARG A 41 9.71 -1.74 -23.78
CA ARG A 41 8.67 -0.92 -24.41
C ARG A 41 7.52 -1.73 -24.99
N LEU A 42 7.78 -2.95 -25.48
CA LEU A 42 6.75 -3.84 -25.99
C LEU A 42 5.91 -4.42 -24.85
N VAL A 43 6.55 -4.97 -23.81
CA VAL A 43 5.89 -5.67 -22.70
C VAL A 43 5.18 -4.69 -21.74
N GLU A 44 5.70 -3.48 -21.56
CA GLU A 44 5.04 -2.43 -20.76
C GLU A 44 4.12 -1.53 -21.59
N GLY A 45 4.03 -1.77 -22.90
CA GLY A 45 3.21 -0.98 -23.81
C GLY A 45 1.70 -1.16 -23.56
N PRO A 46 0.87 -0.12 -23.78
CA PRO A 46 -0.55 -0.16 -23.50
C PRO A 46 -1.30 -1.23 -24.30
N ARG A 47 -0.89 -1.48 -25.55
CA ARG A 47 -1.48 -2.54 -26.39
C ARG A 47 -1.22 -3.93 -25.83
N PHE A 48 -0.01 -4.17 -25.34
CA PHE A 48 0.36 -5.45 -24.74
C PHE A 48 -0.35 -5.63 -23.39
N GLN A 49 -0.46 -4.57 -22.58
CA GLN A 49 -1.28 -4.59 -21.38
C GLN A 49 -2.76 -4.92 -21.67
N SER A 50 -3.36 -4.29 -22.68
CA SER A 50 -4.74 -4.61 -23.10
C SER A 50 -4.87 -6.07 -23.53
N LEU A 51 -3.91 -6.60 -24.30
CA LEU A 51 -3.87 -8.02 -24.67
C LEU A 51 -3.84 -8.92 -23.42
N ILE A 52 -2.96 -8.63 -22.46
CA ILE A 52 -2.86 -9.40 -21.22
C ILE A 52 -4.18 -9.34 -20.42
N ILE A 53 -4.80 -8.16 -20.29
CA ILE A 53 -6.11 -8.03 -19.63
C ILE A 53 -7.16 -8.89 -20.35
N THR A 54 -7.25 -8.81 -21.68
CA THR A 54 -8.19 -9.62 -22.46
C THR A 54 -7.95 -11.11 -22.24
N LEU A 55 -6.70 -11.56 -22.26
CA LEU A 55 -6.36 -12.97 -22.02
C LEU A 55 -6.71 -13.41 -20.60
N ILE A 56 -6.52 -12.57 -19.58
CA ILE A 56 -6.92 -12.89 -18.20
C ILE A 56 -8.45 -13.04 -18.11
N VAL A 57 -9.21 -12.12 -18.72
CA VAL A 57 -10.69 -12.19 -18.70
C VAL A 57 -11.19 -13.44 -19.42
N LEU A 58 -10.68 -13.71 -20.64
CA LEU A 58 -11.06 -14.89 -21.41
C LEU A 58 -10.67 -16.19 -20.68
N ASN A 59 -9.51 -16.22 -20.04
CA ASN A 59 -9.08 -17.38 -19.25
C ASN A 59 -9.93 -17.57 -18.00
N GLY A 60 -10.36 -16.48 -17.34
CA GLY A 60 -11.32 -16.56 -16.24
C GLY A 60 -12.67 -17.14 -16.68
N ILE A 61 -13.18 -16.75 -17.86
CA ILE A 61 -14.40 -17.32 -18.44
C ILE A 61 -14.19 -18.81 -18.77
N SER A 62 -13.08 -19.16 -19.42
CA SER A 62 -12.71 -20.55 -19.73
C SER A 62 -12.70 -21.43 -18.47
N LEU A 63 -12.12 -20.92 -17.37
CA LEU A 63 -12.07 -21.65 -16.11
C LEU A 63 -13.46 -21.88 -15.50
N GLY A 64 -14.38 -20.92 -15.66
CA GLY A 64 -15.78 -21.11 -15.30
C GLY A 64 -16.44 -22.22 -16.13
N LEU A 65 -16.16 -22.25 -17.44
CA LEU A 65 -16.66 -23.29 -18.33
C LEU A 65 -16.10 -24.69 -18.01
N GLU A 66 -14.85 -24.78 -17.54
CA GLU A 66 -14.23 -26.03 -17.10
C GLU A 66 -14.96 -26.69 -15.91
N THR A 67 -15.76 -25.94 -15.15
CA THR A 67 -16.56 -26.49 -14.05
C THR A 67 -17.78 -27.30 -14.53
N SER A 68 -18.19 -27.14 -15.79
CA SER A 68 -19.33 -27.85 -16.35
C SER A 68 -18.89 -29.14 -17.02
N ALA A 69 -19.38 -30.29 -16.52
CA ALA A 69 -19.12 -31.59 -17.12
C ALA A 69 -19.58 -31.67 -18.59
N THR A 70 -20.70 -31.03 -18.93
CA THR A 70 -21.24 -30.98 -20.30
C THR A 70 -20.30 -30.25 -21.25
N VAL A 71 -19.78 -29.10 -20.82
CA VAL A 71 -18.85 -28.30 -21.64
C VAL A 71 -17.51 -29.00 -21.77
N MET A 72 -17.02 -29.64 -20.71
CA MET A 72 -15.80 -30.43 -20.74
C MET A 72 -15.89 -31.64 -21.66
N ALA A 73 -17.07 -32.25 -21.80
CA ALA A 73 -17.30 -33.33 -22.76
C ALA A 73 -17.27 -32.84 -24.22
N LEU A 74 -17.78 -31.63 -24.49
CA LEU A 74 -17.87 -31.09 -25.86
C LEU A 74 -16.58 -30.39 -26.32
N ALA A 75 -15.93 -29.64 -25.44
CA ALA A 75 -14.84 -28.73 -25.75
C ALA A 75 -13.65 -28.79 -24.77
N GLY A 76 -13.60 -29.79 -23.88
CA GLY A 76 -12.56 -29.90 -22.84
C GLY A 76 -11.12 -29.79 -23.35
N PRO A 77 -10.70 -30.54 -24.39
CA PRO A 77 -9.35 -30.43 -24.93
C PRO A 77 -9.00 -29.03 -25.45
N VAL A 78 -9.98 -28.32 -26.03
CA VAL A 78 -9.80 -26.96 -26.55
C VAL A 78 -9.64 -25.97 -25.40
N LEU A 79 -10.45 -26.09 -24.35
CA LEU A 79 -10.36 -25.24 -23.15
C LEU A 79 -9.01 -25.43 -22.45
N LEU A 80 -8.56 -26.66 -22.26
CA LEU A 80 -7.27 -26.97 -21.63
C LEU A 80 -6.07 -26.49 -22.49
N ALA A 81 -6.17 -26.59 -23.82
CA ALA A 81 -5.16 -26.07 -24.73
C ALA A 81 -5.10 -24.54 -24.68
N PHE A 82 -6.26 -23.87 -24.62
CA PHE A 82 -6.35 -22.43 -24.45
C PHE A 82 -5.76 -21.99 -23.09
N ASP A 83 -6.05 -22.70 -22.01
CA ASP A 83 -5.47 -22.44 -20.70
C ASP A 83 -3.93 -22.51 -20.70
N SER A 84 -3.40 -23.56 -21.34
CA SER A 84 -1.96 -23.76 -21.48
C SER A 84 -1.30 -22.67 -22.33
N LEU A 85 -1.98 -22.23 -23.41
CA LEU A 85 -1.54 -21.13 -24.25
C LEU A 85 -1.46 -19.81 -23.46
N VAL A 86 -2.52 -19.50 -22.70
CA VAL A 86 -2.56 -18.28 -21.87
C VAL A 86 -1.46 -18.30 -20.82
N LEU A 87 -1.23 -19.45 -20.16
CA LEU A 87 -0.12 -19.61 -19.22
C LEU A 87 1.23 -19.37 -19.90
N ALA A 88 1.46 -19.92 -21.09
CA ALA A 88 2.69 -19.70 -21.84
C ALA A 88 2.93 -18.21 -22.15
N VAL A 89 1.87 -17.48 -22.54
CA VAL A 89 1.95 -16.02 -22.76
C VAL A 89 2.32 -15.29 -21.47
N PHE A 90 1.75 -15.68 -20.33
CA PHE A 90 2.08 -15.07 -19.02
C PHE A 90 3.52 -15.34 -18.58
N VAL A 91 4.04 -16.55 -18.86
CA VAL A 91 5.44 -16.87 -18.60
C VAL A 91 6.37 -16.00 -19.44
N VAL A 92 6.06 -15.82 -20.73
CA VAL A 92 6.82 -14.94 -21.63
C VAL A 92 6.76 -13.48 -21.18
N GLU A 93 5.59 -13.01 -20.77
CA GLU A 93 5.37 -11.66 -20.28
C GLU A 93 6.18 -11.37 -19.00
N ILE A 94 6.11 -12.25 -18.00
CA ILE A 94 6.88 -12.11 -16.76
C ILE A 94 8.38 -12.26 -17.00
N GLY A 95 8.79 -13.19 -17.87
CA GLY A 95 10.18 -13.33 -18.29
C GLY A 95 10.70 -12.04 -18.94
N GLY A 96 9.90 -11.42 -19.81
CA GLY A 96 10.23 -10.13 -20.44
C GLY A 96 10.37 -9.00 -19.43
N LYS A 97 9.43 -8.88 -18.47
CA LYS A 97 9.51 -7.90 -17.38
C LYS A 97 10.73 -8.11 -16.49
N LEU A 98 11.06 -9.37 -16.18
CA LEU A 98 12.20 -9.73 -15.34
C LEU A 98 13.53 -9.38 -16.03
N LEU A 99 13.67 -9.66 -17.33
CA LEU A 99 14.86 -9.30 -18.10
C LEU A 99 15.06 -7.79 -18.24
N TYR A 100 13.96 -7.04 -18.43
CA TYR A 100 13.99 -5.59 -18.53
C TYR A 100 14.29 -4.90 -17.20
N ARG A 101 13.54 -5.22 -16.14
CA ARG A 101 13.65 -4.55 -14.82
C ARG A 101 14.76 -5.11 -13.93
N ARG A 102 15.20 -6.35 -14.15
CA ARG A 102 16.24 -7.04 -13.36
C ARG A 102 15.96 -6.94 -11.85
N ALA A 103 16.91 -6.42 -11.06
CA ALA A 103 16.76 -6.25 -9.62
C ALA A 103 15.61 -5.31 -9.23
N SER A 104 15.24 -4.36 -10.09
CA SER A 104 14.09 -3.47 -9.83
C SER A 104 12.75 -4.21 -9.91
N PHE A 105 12.69 -5.41 -10.52
CA PHE A 105 11.49 -6.22 -10.58
C PHE A 105 11.01 -6.60 -9.17
N PHE A 106 11.93 -7.03 -8.31
CA PHE A 106 11.66 -7.50 -6.95
C PHE A 106 11.40 -6.37 -5.94
N ARG A 107 11.47 -5.10 -6.37
CA ARG A 107 11.10 -3.95 -5.53
C ARG A 107 9.62 -3.54 -5.68
N ASP A 108 8.94 -4.07 -6.69
CA ASP A 108 7.54 -3.78 -6.97
C ASP A 108 6.67 -4.97 -6.51
N GLY A 109 5.84 -4.74 -5.49
CA GLY A 109 4.98 -5.78 -4.91
C GLY A 109 4.02 -6.41 -5.93
N TRP A 110 3.60 -5.68 -6.96
CA TRP A 110 2.72 -6.20 -8.01
C TRP A 110 3.44 -7.16 -8.95
N ASN A 111 4.73 -6.92 -9.22
CA ASN A 111 5.55 -7.81 -10.02
C ASN A 111 5.85 -9.10 -9.26
N ILE A 112 6.13 -9.02 -7.95
CA ILE A 112 6.31 -10.19 -7.09
C ILE A 112 5.01 -11.02 -7.03
N PHE A 113 3.87 -10.36 -6.89
CA PHE A 113 2.56 -11.01 -6.90
C PHE A 113 2.34 -11.80 -8.21
N ASP A 114 2.51 -11.14 -9.36
CA ASP A 114 2.34 -11.78 -10.66
C ASP A 114 3.32 -12.94 -10.86
N PHE A 115 4.59 -12.76 -10.48
CA PHE A 115 5.60 -13.81 -10.54
C PHE A 115 5.20 -15.02 -9.71
N THR A 116 4.70 -14.81 -8.49
CA THR A 116 4.27 -15.88 -7.58
C THR A 116 3.09 -16.65 -8.17
N ILE A 117 2.12 -15.95 -8.73
CA ILE A 117 0.94 -16.54 -9.36
C ILE A 117 1.34 -17.40 -10.57
N VAL A 118 2.22 -16.90 -11.43
CA VAL A 118 2.73 -17.66 -12.60
C VAL A 118 3.58 -18.85 -12.15
N ALA A 119 4.39 -18.68 -11.10
CA ALA A 119 5.19 -19.76 -10.53
C ALA A 119 4.32 -20.90 -9.98
N ILE A 120 3.25 -20.59 -9.22
CA ILE A 120 2.29 -21.58 -8.73
C ILE A 120 1.63 -22.33 -9.90
N ALA A 121 1.29 -21.62 -10.97
CA ALA A 121 0.66 -22.23 -12.15
C ALA A 121 1.59 -23.19 -12.92
N LEU A 122 2.90 -22.96 -12.87
CA LEU A 122 3.92 -23.84 -13.47
C LEU A 122 4.14 -25.15 -12.70
N ILE A 123 3.77 -25.22 -11.42
CA ILE A 123 4.01 -26.40 -10.59
C ILE A 123 3.19 -27.59 -11.15
N PRO A 124 3.86 -28.72 -11.49
CA PRO A 124 3.16 -29.93 -11.91
C PRO A 124 2.25 -30.45 -10.80
N ALA A 125 0.97 -30.64 -11.12
CA ALA A 125 -0.03 -31.07 -10.16
C ALA A 125 -0.08 -32.60 -10.00
N SER A 126 1.03 -33.19 -9.55
CA SER A 126 1.14 -34.64 -9.24
C SER A 126 1.27 -34.89 -7.74
N GLY A 127 0.61 -35.93 -7.23
CA GLY A 127 0.76 -36.40 -5.85
C GLY A 127 0.11 -35.48 -4.79
N PRO A 128 0.71 -35.37 -3.57
CA PRO A 128 0.16 -34.60 -2.44
C PRO A 128 -0.10 -33.12 -2.71
N LEU A 129 0.50 -32.58 -3.78
CA LEU A 129 0.35 -31.19 -4.21
C LEU A 129 -0.85 -30.98 -5.16
N ALA A 130 -1.80 -31.93 -5.21
CA ALA A 130 -3.01 -31.80 -6.03
C ALA A 130 -3.82 -30.53 -5.71
N VAL A 131 -3.78 -30.04 -4.47
CA VAL A 131 -4.40 -28.75 -4.08
C VAL A 131 -3.82 -27.56 -4.86
N LEU A 132 -2.54 -27.60 -5.25
CA LEU A 132 -1.93 -26.53 -6.06
C LEU A 132 -2.58 -26.42 -7.44
N ARG A 133 -3.23 -27.48 -7.93
CA ARG A 133 -4.05 -27.42 -9.15
C ARG A 133 -5.21 -26.45 -8.99
N ALA A 134 -5.90 -26.51 -7.84
CA ALA A 134 -7.00 -25.62 -7.55
C ALA A 134 -6.52 -24.16 -7.43
N LEU A 135 -5.33 -23.94 -6.86
CA LEU A 135 -4.72 -22.61 -6.74
C LEU A 135 -4.43 -21.95 -8.10
N ARG A 136 -4.48 -22.67 -9.22
CA ARG A 136 -4.37 -22.07 -10.56
C ARG A 136 -5.51 -21.08 -10.84
N ILE A 137 -6.65 -21.19 -10.15
CA ILE A 137 -7.73 -20.18 -10.21
C ILE A 137 -7.25 -18.80 -9.76
N LEU A 138 -6.25 -18.74 -8.88
CA LEU A 138 -5.69 -17.48 -8.39
C LEU A 138 -5.09 -16.63 -9.51
N ARG A 139 -4.77 -17.21 -10.69
CA ARG A 139 -4.30 -16.42 -11.84
C ARG A 139 -5.31 -15.40 -12.35
N VAL A 140 -6.61 -15.59 -12.08
CA VAL A 140 -7.64 -14.59 -12.38
C VAL A 140 -7.44 -13.33 -11.52
N LEU A 141 -6.85 -13.48 -10.32
CA LEU A 141 -6.50 -12.35 -9.45
C LEU A 141 -5.42 -11.44 -10.04
N ARG A 142 -4.75 -11.83 -11.15
CA ARG A 142 -3.90 -10.91 -11.91
C ARG A 142 -4.67 -9.70 -12.45
N LEU A 143 -6.00 -9.76 -12.58
CA LEU A 143 -6.77 -8.53 -12.86
C LEU A 143 -6.52 -7.44 -11.81
N LEU A 144 -6.29 -7.82 -10.54
CA LEU A 144 -5.97 -6.88 -9.47
C LEU A 144 -4.64 -6.16 -9.72
N SER A 145 -3.66 -6.89 -10.27
CA SER A 145 -2.34 -6.36 -10.57
C SER A 145 -2.24 -5.74 -11.96
N VAL A 146 -3.12 -5.97 -12.93
CA VAL A 146 -3.00 -5.34 -14.26
C VAL A 146 -3.92 -4.13 -14.42
N VAL A 147 -5.06 -4.10 -13.74
CA VAL A 147 -6.04 -3.00 -13.86
C VAL A 147 -5.72 -1.89 -12.85
N PRO A 148 -5.39 -0.66 -13.29
CA PRO A 148 -4.99 0.43 -12.37
C PRO A 148 -6.05 0.81 -11.34
N ALA A 149 -7.34 0.71 -11.70
CA ALA A 149 -8.43 0.93 -10.74
C ALA A 149 -8.42 -0.10 -9.61
N MET A 150 -8.20 -1.38 -9.92
CA MET A 150 -8.13 -2.46 -8.91
C MET A 150 -6.90 -2.33 -8.03
N ARG A 151 -5.73 -1.99 -8.62
CA ARG A 151 -4.51 -1.67 -7.87
C ARG A 151 -4.76 -0.58 -6.83
N ARG A 152 -5.49 0.48 -7.20
CA ARG A 152 -5.82 1.57 -6.29
C ARG A 152 -6.71 1.10 -5.14
N VAL A 153 -7.75 0.32 -5.43
CA VAL A 153 -8.66 -0.22 -4.40
C VAL A 153 -7.91 -1.13 -3.42
N VAL A 154 -7.21 -2.14 -3.93
CA VAL A 154 -6.44 -3.08 -3.10
C VAL A 154 -5.32 -2.36 -2.36
N GLY A 155 -4.63 -1.43 -3.02
CA GLY A 155 -3.60 -0.60 -2.41
C GLY A 155 -4.13 0.22 -1.23
N ALA A 156 -5.34 0.80 -1.35
CA ALA A 156 -5.99 1.51 -0.26
C ALA A 156 -6.35 0.58 0.91
N LEU A 157 -6.86 -0.63 0.63
CA LEU A 157 -7.14 -1.63 1.65
C LEU A 157 -5.87 -2.08 2.39
N LEU A 158 -4.79 -2.36 1.65
CA LEU A 158 -3.51 -2.76 2.22
C LEU A 158 -2.84 -1.62 2.98
N ALA A 159 -3.00 -0.37 2.55
CA ALA A 159 -2.47 0.80 3.24
C ALA A 159 -3.12 1.05 4.61
N ALA A 160 -4.33 0.52 4.85
CA ALA A 160 -4.96 0.56 6.16
C ALA A 160 -4.30 -0.43 7.14
N ILE A 161 -3.83 -1.60 6.66
CA ILE A 161 -3.33 -2.71 7.50
C ILE A 161 -2.27 -2.28 8.54
N PRO A 162 -1.24 -1.46 8.22
CA PRO A 162 -0.24 -1.04 9.19
C PRO A 162 -0.84 -0.42 10.46
N GLY A 163 -1.90 0.37 10.34
CA GLY A 163 -2.61 0.97 11.49
C GLY A 163 -3.28 -0.07 12.40
N LEU A 164 -3.59 -1.27 11.87
CA LEU A 164 -4.25 -2.35 12.60
C LEU A 164 -3.26 -3.28 13.31
N ILE A 165 -1.97 -3.26 12.95
CA ILE A 165 -1.00 -4.28 13.43
C ILE A 165 -0.95 -4.33 14.97
N SER A 166 -0.96 -3.18 15.64
CA SER A 166 -0.89 -3.11 17.10
C SER A 166 -2.09 -3.77 17.78
N VAL A 167 -3.31 -3.49 17.31
CA VAL A 167 -4.55 -4.06 17.88
C VAL A 167 -4.69 -5.53 17.47
N GLY A 168 -4.36 -5.86 16.22
CA GLY A 168 -4.33 -7.23 15.72
C GLY A 168 -3.38 -8.13 16.51
N ALA A 169 -2.23 -7.61 16.94
CA ALA A 169 -1.29 -8.33 17.80
C ALA A 169 -1.89 -8.68 19.16
N ILE A 170 -2.65 -7.76 19.78
CA ILE A 170 -3.36 -8.01 21.05
C ILE A 170 -4.44 -9.08 20.85
N ILE A 171 -5.23 -8.99 19.78
CA ILE A 171 -6.25 -10.00 19.45
C ILE A 171 -5.60 -11.37 19.26
N LEU A 172 -4.49 -11.45 18.51
CA LEU A 172 -3.77 -12.69 18.28
C LEU A 172 -3.22 -13.29 19.58
N LEU A 173 -2.72 -12.46 20.50
CA LEU A 173 -2.26 -12.90 21.82
C LEU A 173 -3.42 -13.47 22.65
N VAL A 174 -4.55 -12.77 22.71
CA VAL A 174 -5.76 -13.24 23.40
C VAL A 174 -6.23 -14.57 22.81
N PHE A 175 -6.22 -14.70 21.48
CA PHE A 175 -6.53 -15.94 20.78
C PHE A 175 -5.58 -17.08 21.16
N TYR A 176 -4.27 -16.84 21.13
CA TYR A 176 -3.28 -17.85 21.46
C TYR A 176 -3.41 -18.32 22.91
N VAL A 177 -3.53 -17.39 23.86
CA VAL A 177 -3.72 -17.72 25.29
C VAL A 177 -5.03 -18.47 25.49
N GLY A 178 -6.12 -18.02 24.86
CA GLY A 178 -7.41 -18.70 24.89
C GLY A 178 -7.34 -20.11 24.31
N ALA A 179 -6.62 -20.31 23.21
CA ALA A 179 -6.47 -21.62 22.58
C ALA A 179 -5.66 -22.59 23.44
N VAL A 180 -4.57 -22.13 24.06
CA VAL A 180 -3.80 -22.95 25.01
C VAL A 180 -4.66 -23.33 26.21
N LEU A 181 -5.41 -22.38 26.79
CA LEU A 181 -6.23 -22.61 27.96
C LEU A 181 -7.39 -23.58 27.66
N SER A 182 -8.15 -23.35 26.60
CA SER A 182 -9.25 -24.23 26.18
C SER A 182 -8.77 -25.64 25.81
N THR A 183 -7.60 -25.76 25.17
CA THR A 183 -6.97 -27.07 24.91
C THR A 183 -6.71 -27.82 26.21
N LYS A 184 -6.17 -27.13 27.23
CA LYS A 184 -5.86 -27.74 28.53
C LYS A 184 -7.09 -28.05 29.37
N LEU A 185 -8.14 -27.22 29.29
CA LEU A 185 -9.35 -27.39 30.11
C LEU A 185 -10.33 -28.38 29.51
N PHE A 186 -10.50 -28.38 28.19
CA PHE A 186 -11.60 -29.07 27.52
C PHE A 186 -11.14 -30.13 26.51
N GLY A 187 -9.86 -30.15 26.14
CA GLY A 187 -9.35 -30.98 25.04
C GLY A 187 -9.45 -32.49 25.26
N GLU A 188 -9.45 -32.96 26.52
CA GLU A 188 -9.61 -34.39 26.81
C GLU A 188 -11.06 -34.86 26.56
N THR A 189 -12.05 -34.08 26.97
CA THR A 189 -13.48 -34.42 26.84
C THR A 189 -14.03 -34.04 25.46
N PHE A 190 -13.52 -32.97 24.85
CA PHE A 190 -13.97 -32.44 23.56
C PHE A 190 -12.80 -32.34 22.57
N PRO A 191 -12.19 -33.47 22.15
CA PRO A 191 -10.99 -33.46 21.32
C PRO A 191 -11.21 -32.89 19.92
N GLU A 192 -12.43 -32.96 19.37
CA GLU A 192 -12.76 -32.37 18.07
C GLU A 192 -12.62 -30.84 18.06
N TRP A 193 -13.07 -30.19 19.13
CA TRP A 193 -13.05 -28.73 19.26
C TRP A 193 -11.78 -28.21 19.93
N PHE A 194 -11.27 -28.94 20.93
CA PHE A 194 -10.21 -28.46 21.79
C PHE A 194 -9.02 -29.42 21.92
N GLY A 195 -8.95 -30.51 21.15
CA GLY A 195 -7.91 -31.53 21.32
C GLY A 195 -6.50 -31.08 20.90
N THR A 196 -6.40 -30.04 20.08
CA THR A 196 -5.12 -29.42 19.68
C THR A 196 -5.24 -27.90 19.72
N ILE A 197 -4.10 -27.20 19.77
CA ILE A 197 -4.08 -25.73 19.68
C ILE A 197 -4.76 -25.25 18.40
N GLY A 198 -4.59 -25.96 17.27
CA GLY A 198 -5.22 -25.60 15.99
C GLY A 198 -6.75 -25.76 16.03
N ALA A 199 -7.25 -26.86 16.60
CA ALA A 199 -8.68 -27.06 16.81
C ALA A 199 -9.27 -25.96 17.71
N SER A 200 -8.62 -25.69 18.84
CA SER A 200 -9.02 -24.65 19.78
C SER A 200 -9.02 -23.25 19.14
N MET A 201 -8.01 -22.92 18.34
CA MET A 201 -7.97 -21.66 17.58
C MET A 201 -9.14 -21.54 16.61
N TYR A 202 -9.48 -22.63 15.90
CA TYR A 202 -10.62 -22.65 14.98
C TYR A 202 -11.96 -22.50 15.71
N THR A 203 -12.17 -23.24 16.80
CA THR A 203 -13.39 -23.14 17.61
C THR A 203 -13.51 -21.77 18.28
N LEU A 204 -12.42 -21.19 18.78
CA LEU A 204 -12.44 -19.83 19.35
C LEU A 204 -12.68 -18.76 18.28
N PHE A 205 -12.24 -18.99 17.03
CA PHE A 205 -12.61 -18.14 15.90
C PHE A 205 -14.12 -18.21 15.64
N GLN A 206 -14.70 -19.40 15.59
CA GLN A 206 -16.16 -19.59 15.48
C GLN A 206 -16.90 -18.86 16.62
N VAL A 207 -16.47 -19.05 17.87
CA VAL A 207 -17.04 -18.37 19.04
C VAL A 207 -16.93 -16.85 18.94
N MET A 208 -15.80 -16.30 18.48
CA MET A 208 -15.62 -14.86 18.27
C MET A 208 -16.60 -14.31 17.22
N THR A 209 -16.89 -15.07 16.16
CA THR A 209 -17.90 -14.69 15.16
C THR A 209 -19.34 -14.82 15.66
N LEU A 210 -19.54 -15.29 16.90
CA LEU A 210 -20.82 -15.59 17.53
C LEU A 210 -21.63 -16.67 16.79
N GLU A 211 -21.01 -17.40 15.87
CA GLU A 211 -21.64 -18.49 15.13
C GLU A 211 -21.82 -19.69 16.07
N SER A 212 -23.07 -20.05 16.34
CA SER A 212 -23.46 -21.21 17.17
C SER A 212 -22.71 -21.33 18.51
N TRP A 213 -22.17 -20.23 19.04
CA TRP A 213 -21.23 -20.28 20.17
C TRP A 213 -21.87 -20.89 21.43
N SER A 214 -23.15 -20.60 21.71
CA SER A 214 -23.84 -21.14 22.87
C SER A 214 -24.39 -22.54 22.59
N MET A 215 -25.27 -22.70 21.60
CA MET A 215 -25.96 -23.96 21.33
C MET A 215 -25.04 -25.05 20.79
N GLY A 216 -24.06 -24.70 19.96
CA GLY A 216 -23.16 -25.64 19.29
C GLY A 216 -21.90 -25.96 20.10
N ILE A 217 -21.43 -25.04 20.95
CA ILE A 217 -20.16 -25.20 21.69
C ILE A 217 -20.38 -25.16 23.20
N VAL A 218 -20.75 -24.00 23.76
CA VAL A 218 -20.69 -23.79 25.22
C VAL A 218 -21.71 -24.62 26.00
N ARG A 219 -22.93 -24.84 25.49
CA ARG A 219 -23.94 -25.67 26.17
C ARG A 219 -23.51 -27.13 26.27
N PRO A 220 -23.10 -27.81 25.18
CA PRO A 220 -22.47 -29.13 25.28
C PRO A 220 -21.28 -29.16 26.24
N VAL A 221 -20.42 -28.14 26.22
CA VAL A 221 -19.28 -28.06 27.15
C VAL A 221 -19.75 -27.87 28.60
N MET A 222 -20.85 -27.16 28.85
CA MET A 222 -21.43 -26.99 30.19
C MET A 222 -22.01 -28.28 30.77
N ASP A 223 -22.45 -29.22 29.94
CA ASP A 223 -22.95 -30.52 30.42
C ASP A 223 -21.84 -31.32 31.13
N ALA A 224 -20.58 -31.15 30.71
CA ALA A 224 -19.41 -31.74 31.38
C ALA A 224 -18.71 -30.76 32.34
N TYR A 225 -18.69 -29.46 32.02
CA TYR A 225 -18.01 -28.40 32.76
C TYR A 225 -18.98 -27.24 33.06
N PRO A 226 -19.79 -27.31 34.13
CA PRO A 226 -20.88 -26.35 34.40
C PRO A 226 -20.45 -24.88 34.47
N TYR A 227 -19.19 -24.62 34.81
CA TYR A 227 -18.64 -23.27 34.92
C TYR A 227 -17.86 -22.80 33.68
N SER A 228 -17.89 -23.54 32.57
CA SER A 228 -17.17 -23.18 31.34
C SER A 228 -17.55 -21.81 30.77
N TRP A 229 -18.76 -21.32 31.07
CA TRP A 229 -19.18 -19.95 30.73
C TRP A 229 -18.27 -18.85 31.31
N LEU A 230 -17.58 -19.10 32.44
CA LEU A 230 -16.59 -18.17 33.02
C LEU A 230 -15.36 -17.99 32.13
N PHE A 231 -15.10 -18.92 31.21
CA PHE A 231 -14.07 -18.76 30.20
C PHE A 231 -14.64 -18.12 28.93
N PHE A 232 -15.73 -18.69 28.39
CA PHE A 232 -16.24 -18.28 27.08
C PHE A 232 -16.88 -16.89 27.09
N VAL A 233 -17.63 -16.51 28.13
CA VAL A 233 -18.29 -15.20 28.17
C VAL A 233 -17.27 -14.05 28.25
N PRO A 234 -16.25 -14.06 29.15
CA PRO A 234 -15.21 -13.04 29.12
C PRO A 234 -14.40 -13.04 27.82
N PHE A 235 -14.13 -14.21 27.24
CA PHE A 235 -13.47 -14.29 25.93
C PHE A 235 -14.28 -13.59 24.84
N ILE A 236 -15.59 -13.83 24.77
CA ILE A 236 -16.48 -13.17 23.81
C ILE A 236 -16.52 -11.66 24.03
N VAL A 237 -16.67 -11.21 25.28
CA VAL A 237 -16.70 -9.78 25.61
C VAL A 237 -15.39 -9.10 25.20
N ALA A 238 -14.25 -9.69 25.56
CA ALA A 238 -12.93 -9.15 25.24
C ALA A 238 -12.68 -9.09 23.73
N THR A 239 -12.98 -10.18 23.00
CA THR A 239 -12.73 -10.24 21.54
C THR A 239 -13.70 -9.37 20.75
N SER A 240 -14.98 -9.33 21.12
CA SER A 240 -15.98 -8.46 20.50
C SER A 240 -15.63 -6.98 20.73
N PHE A 241 -15.22 -6.62 21.95
CA PHE A 241 -14.77 -5.27 22.26
C PHE A 241 -13.50 -4.90 21.49
N ALA A 242 -12.54 -5.82 21.37
CA ALA A 242 -11.33 -5.60 20.59
C ALA A 242 -11.61 -5.38 19.10
N ILE A 243 -12.51 -6.17 18.50
CA ILE A 243 -12.94 -5.97 17.09
C ILE A 243 -13.66 -4.63 16.93
N LEU A 244 -14.54 -4.26 17.86
CA LEU A 244 -15.24 -2.98 17.81
C LEU A 244 -14.24 -1.81 17.87
N ASN A 245 -13.27 -1.87 18.79
CA ASN A 245 -12.23 -0.86 18.90
C ASN A 245 -11.28 -0.85 17.70
N LEU A 246 -11.03 -1.99 17.06
CA LEU A 246 -10.29 -2.06 15.80
C LEU A 246 -11.04 -1.29 14.71
N PHE A 247 -12.36 -1.50 14.59
CA PHE A 247 -13.18 -0.80 13.60
C PHE A 247 -13.24 0.70 13.85
N ILE A 248 -13.47 1.11 15.11
CA ILE A 248 -13.44 2.52 15.51
C ILE A 248 -12.06 3.13 15.24
N GLY A 249 -10.97 2.42 15.56
CA GLY A 249 -9.62 2.86 15.29
C GLY A 249 -9.36 3.13 13.81
N ILE A 250 -9.85 2.25 12.93
CA ILE A 250 -9.74 2.44 11.46
C ILE A 250 -10.50 3.67 10.99
N ILE A 251 -11.73 3.86 11.49
CA ILE A 251 -12.54 5.03 11.11
C ILE A 251 -11.89 6.31 11.59
N VAL A 252 -11.41 6.34 12.85
CA VAL A 252 -10.75 7.50 13.45
C VAL A 252 -9.47 7.82 12.70
N ASP A 253 -8.62 6.84 12.42
CA ASP A 253 -7.38 7.03 11.66
C ASP A 253 -7.67 7.56 10.24
N SER A 254 -8.69 6.99 9.57
CA SER A 254 -9.10 7.48 8.24
C SER A 254 -9.64 8.91 8.27
N MET A 255 -10.41 9.29 9.31
CA MET A 255 -10.93 10.66 9.45
C MET A 255 -9.80 11.65 9.80
N GLN A 256 -8.89 11.26 10.70
CA GLN A 256 -7.73 12.07 11.08
C GLN A 256 -6.79 12.30 9.89
N MET A 257 -6.63 11.30 9.02
CA MET A 257 -5.84 11.44 7.79
C MET A 257 -6.42 12.46 6.81
N VAL A 258 -7.76 12.59 6.74
CA VAL A 258 -8.42 13.60 5.90
C VAL A 258 -8.21 14.99 6.50
N HIS A 259 -8.49 15.17 7.79
CA HIS A 259 -8.29 16.46 8.47
C HIS A 259 -6.84 16.92 8.46
N LYS A 260 -5.89 16.01 8.65
CA LYS A 260 -4.46 16.34 8.58
C LYS A 260 -4.08 16.89 7.21
N ARG A 261 -4.62 16.32 6.12
CA ARG A 261 -4.37 16.84 4.76
C ARG A 261 -4.98 18.22 4.56
N GLU A 262 -6.22 18.42 5.02
CA GLU A 262 -6.89 19.73 4.95
C GLU A 262 -6.13 20.79 5.75
N ASP A 263 -5.65 20.46 6.95
CA ASP A 263 -4.84 21.34 7.79
C ASP A 263 -3.49 21.69 7.15
N GLU A 264 -2.82 20.70 6.53
CA GLU A 264 -1.56 20.91 5.81
C GLU A 264 -1.77 21.81 4.58
N GLU A 265 -2.84 21.61 3.81
CA GLU A 265 -3.20 22.45 2.66
C GLU A 265 -3.55 23.88 3.09
N ALA A 266 -4.33 24.03 4.18
CA ALA A 266 -4.65 25.33 4.73
C ALA A 266 -3.42 26.06 5.30
N ALA A 267 -2.52 25.34 5.95
CA ALA A 267 -1.26 25.91 6.44
C ALA A 267 -0.35 26.34 5.29
N ALA A 268 -0.26 25.54 4.22
CA ALA A 268 0.50 25.88 3.02
C ALA A 268 -0.07 27.13 2.32
N ALA A 269 -1.40 27.24 2.21
CA ALA A 269 -2.05 28.41 1.65
C ALA A 269 -1.75 29.68 2.47
N ARG A 270 -1.86 29.61 3.80
CA ARG A 270 -1.53 30.74 4.69
C ARG A 270 -0.07 31.16 4.61
N ALA A 271 0.85 30.20 4.45
CA ALA A 271 2.27 30.50 4.29
C ALA A 271 2.55 31.25 2.98
N LEU A 272 1.89 30.87 1.89
CA LEU A 272 1.99 31.57 0.61
C LEU A 272 1.44 33.00 0.67
N ASP A 273 0.30 33.20 1.33
CA ASP A 273 -0.30 34.53 1.51
C ASP A 273 0.61 35.42 2.36
N HIS A 274 1.17 34.91 3.46
CA HIS A 274 2.10 35.65 4.30
C HIS A 274 3.39 36.02 3.56
N ASP A 275 3.96 35.09 2.78
CA ASP A 275 5.14 35.38 1.95
C ASP A 275 4.83 36.45 0.88
N ALA A 276 3.62 36.44 0.31
CA ALA A 276 3.18 37.44 -0.66
C ALA A 276 3.03 38.84 -0.01
N GLU A 277 2.42 38.92 1.17
CA GLU A 277 2.30 40.16 1.96
C GLU A 277 3.68 40.72 2.33
N ASP A 278 4.58 39.90 2.88
CA ASP A 278 5.95 40.30 3.23
C ASP A 278 6.72 40.84 2.00
N THR A 279 6.48 40.26 0.83
CA THR A 279 7.12 40.68 -0.42
C THR A 279 6.56 42.02 -0.90
N ALA A 280 5.24 42.22 -0.78
CA ALA A 280 4.58 43.48 -1.11
C ALA A 280 5.04 44.62 -0.18
N ASP A 281 5.09 44.37 1.13
CA ASP A 281 5.54 45.36 2.12
C ASP A 281 6.99 45.80 1.85
N ARG A 282 7.88 44.86 1.50
CA ARG A 282 9.26 45.20 1.13
C ARG A 282 9.32 46.07 -0.13
N ALA A 283 8.51 45.78 -1.14
CA ALA A 283 8.44 46.58 -2.35
C ALA A 283 7.98 48.01 -2.06
N VAL A 284 6.94 48.17 -1.22
CA VAL A 284 6.44 49.49 -0.80
C VAL A 284 7.50 50.26 -0.02
N LEU A 285 8.21 49.61 0.91
CA LEU A 285 9.27 50.25 1.69
C LEU A 285 10.44 50.72 0.81
N ASP A 286 10.80 49.96 -0.23
CA ASP A 286 11.85 50.35 -1.16
C ASP A 286 11.41 51.52 -2.05
N GLU A 287 10.14 51.57 -2.48
CA GLU A 287 9.59 52.69 -3.24
C GLU A 287 9.51 53.98 -2.40
N LEU A 288 9.10 53.88 -1.13
CA LEU A 288 9.11 55.01 -0.19
C LEU A 288 10.53 55.56 0.05
N ARG A 289 11.56 54.70 0.07
CA ARG A 289 12.95 55.14 0.19
C ARG A 289 13.38 55.93 -1.05
N ALA A 290 13.06 55.43 -2.24
CA ALA A 290 13.36 56.13 -3.49
C ALA A 290 12.70 57.52 -3.54
N LEU A 291 11.41 57.59 -3.21
CA LEU A 291 10.67 58.86 -3.12
C LEU A 291 11.29 59.84 -2.12
N ARG A 292 11.72 59.35 -0.96
CA ARG A 292 12.35 60.19 0.06
C ARG A 292 13.68 60.76 -0.43
N ASP A 293 14.48 59.95 -1.12
CA ASP A 293 15.76 60.35 -1.67
C ASP A 293 15.57 61.36 -2.82
N ASP A 294 14.56 61.17 -3.67
CA ASP A 294 14.16 62.14 -4.72
C ASP A 294 13.73 63.49 -4.12
N VAL A 295 12.88 63.46 -3.07
CA VAL A 295 12.45 64.68 -2.37
C VAL A 295 13.64 65.40 -1.72
N ALA A 296 14.60 64.67 -1.16
CA ALA A 296 15.81 65.25 -0.59
C ALA A 296 16.64 65.96 -1.68
N ALA A 297 16.83 65.34 -2.84
CA ALA A 297 17.54 65.93 -3.98
C ALA A 297 16.83 67.18 -4.52
N LEU A 298 15.50 67.13 -4.66
CA LEU A 298 14.68 68.27 -5.07
C LEU A 298 14.79 69.44 -4.09
N ARG A 299 14.75 69.15 -2.78
CA ARG A 299 14.88 70.17 -1.74
C ARG A 299 16.23 70.87 -1.81
N GLU A 300 17.31 70.13 -2.08
CA GLU A 300 18.66 70.66 -2.26
C GLU A 300 18.79 71.55 -3.52
N THR A 301 18.09 71.21 -4.61
CA THR A 301 18.02 72.07 -5.79
C THR A 301 17.22 73.35 -5.57
N VAL A 302 16.15 73.32 -4.78
CA VAL A 302 15.31 74.50 -4.48
C VAL A 302 16.00 75.46 -3.49
N THR A 303 16.81 74.95 -2.57
CA THR A 303 17.57 75.78 -1.61
C THR A 303 18.88 76.36 -2.17
N ARG A 304 19.29 75.98 -3.39
CA ARG A 304 20.40 76.64 -4.08
C ARG A 304 19.98 78.07 -4.51
N PRO A 305 20.69 79.13 -4.08
CA PRO A 305 20.39 80.48 -4.54
C PRO A 305 20.62 80.58 -6.05
N PRO A 306 19.87 81.44 -6.76
CA PRO A 306 20.02 81.60 -8.20
C PRO A 306 21.47 82.02 -8.53
N PRO A 307 22.04 81.53 -9.64
CA PRO A 307 23.36 81.96 -10.07
C PRO A 307 23.35 83.48 -10.28
N SER A 308 24.30 84.15 -9.65
CA SER A 308 24.51 85.59 -9.80
C SER A 308 25.10 85.89 -11.17
N SER A 309 24.26 86.29 -12.11
CA SER A 309 24.58 87.21 -13.23
C SER A 309 23.36 87.37 -14.14
#